data_AF-A0A093XG21-F1
#
_entry.id   AF-A0A093XG21-F1
#
_cell.length_a   1.000
_cell.length_b   1.000
_cell.length_c   1.000
_cell.angle_alpha   90.00
_cell.angle_beta   90.00
_cell.angle_gamma   90.00
#
_symmetry.space_group_name_H-M   'P 1'
#
loop_
_entity.id
_entity.type
_entity.pdbx_description
1 polymer ?
#
loop_
_entity_poly.entity_id
_entity_poly.type
_entity_poly.pdbx_seq_one_letter_code
_entity_poly.pdbx_strand_id
1 'polypeptide(L)'
;RPGPSADPVVEILDDASGRAEFTMETRWTSRTLAFGLGGRRFEWRYGGRKERKRVAEARGEGCDNLLILERVMGDERRQVARLVRGEETRTPGTKKSNAGNGGRLELALEGEWSSGDGVKGSGSGISEAVVVVTVLVMLKKEIDRMRGWQAVAIAGVLGP
;
A
#
# COMPACT_ATOMS: atom_id res chain seq x y z
N ARG A 1 -21.91 -10.06 1.68
CA ARG A 1 -21.27 -8.72 1.60
C ARG A 1 -21.42 -8.23 0.15
N PRO A 2 -22.04 -7.08 -0.14
CA PRO A 2 -22.00 -6.49 -1.48
C PRO A 2 -20.59 -5.91 -1.75
N GLY A 3 -20.01 -6.17 -2.93
CA GLY A 3 -18.65 -5.75 -3.33
C GLY A 3 -17.72 -6.93 -3.65
N PRO A 4 -16.69 -6.79 -4.51
CA PRO A 4 -15.95 -7.91 -5.06
C PRO A 4 -15.07 -8.60 -4.01
N SER A 5 -15.21 -9.92 -3.97
CA SER A 5 -14.45 -11.01 -3.34
C SER A 5 -14.10 -10.92 -1.84
N ALA A 6 -13.87 -12.09 -1.27
CA ALA A 6 -13.27 -12.26 0.05
C ALA A 6 -11.99 -11.42 0.20
N ASP A 7 -11.65 -11.13 1.45
CA ASP A 7 -10.41 -10.46 1.83
C ASP A 7 -9.20 -11.19 1.16
N PRO A 8 -8.33 -10.49 0.42
CA PRO A 8 -7.25 -11.12 -0.35
C PRO A 8 -6.31 -11.91 0.54
N VAL A 9 -5.95 -13.13 0.14
CA VAL A 9 -4.91 -13.93 0.79
C VAL A 9 -3.60 -13.74 0.03
N VAL A 10 -2.54 -13.40 0.76
CA VAL A 10 -1.19 -13.26 0.23
C VAL A 10 -0.36 -14.43 0.70
N GLU A 11 0.26 -15.11 -0.25
CA GLU A 11 1.27 -16.14 -0.01
C GLU A 11 2.58 -15.68 -0.63
N ILE A 12 3.64 -15.65 0.18
CA ILE A 12 5.00 -15.30 -0.25
C ILE A 12 5.88 -16.50 0.06
N LEU A 13 6.53 -17.02 -0.98
CA LEU A 13 7.54 -18.05 -0.88
C LEU A 13 8.90 -17.35 -0.81
N ASP A 14 9.57 -17.49 0.33
CA ASP A 14 10.93 -17.02 0.54
C ASP A 14 11.83 -18.25 0.75
N ASP A 15 12.84 -18.41 -0.11
CA ASP A 15 13.76 -19.55 -0.09
C ASP A 15 14.55 -19.65 1.23
N ALA A 16 14.72 -18.54 1.97
CA ALA A 16 15.46 -18.51 3.24
C ALA A 16 14.55 -18.58 4.48
N SER A 17 13.37 -17.97 4.41
CA SER A 17 12.46 -17.79 5.57
C SER A 17 11.29 -18.77 5.60
N GLY A 18 11.06 -19.50 4.51
CA GLY A 18 9.89 -20.35 4.31
C GLY A 18 8.66 -19.59 3.77
N ARG A 19 7.49 -20.20 3.89
CA ARG A 19 6.20 -19.67 3.41
C ARG A 19 5.62 -18.66 4.42
N ALA A 20 5.39 -17.43 3.99
CA ALA A 20 4.60 -16.44 4.72
C ALA A 20 3.20 -16.35 4.11
N GLU A 21 2.17 -16.57 4.93
CA GLU A 21 0.77 -16.46 4.52
C GLU A 21 0.02 -15.52 5.45
N PHE A 22 -0.70 -14.56 4.89
CA PHE A 22 -1.52 -13.63 5.65
C PHE A 22 -2.68 -13.09 4.82
N THR A 23 -3.77 -12.74 5.51
CA THR A 23 -4.96 -12.15 4.90
C THR A 23 -4.92 -10.63 4.97
N MET A 24 -5.27 -9.98 3.87
CA MET A 24 -5.42 -8.54 3.78
C MET A 24 -6.85 -8.12 4.12
N GLU A 25 -7.00 -7.32 5.16
CA GLU A 25 -8.28 -6.78 5.60
C GLU A 25 -8.71 -5.62 4.71
N THR A 26 -9.80 -5.83 3.97
CA THR A 26 -10.39 -4.82 3.09
C THR A 26 -11.76 -4.38 3.58
N ARG A 27 -12.10 -3.12 3.34
CA ARG A 27 -13.49 -2.62 3.39
C ARG A 27 -13.78 -1.88 2.11
N TRP A 28 -14.88 -2.20 1.44
CA TRP A 28 -15.23 -1.58 0.15
C TRP A 28 -15.47 -0.06 0.26
N THR A 29 -15.93 0.43 1.42
CA THR A 29 -16.10 1.85 1.72
C THR A 29 -14.77 2.55 2.03
N SER A 30 -13.78 1.82 2.52
CA SER A 30 -12.49 2.39 2.93
C SER A 30 -11.44 2.26 1.83
N ARG A 31 -10.60 3.28 1.71
CA ARG A 31 -9.39 3.21 0.89
C ARG A 31 -8.27 2.45 1.60
N THR A 32 -8.25 2.42 2.92
CA THR A 32 -7.25 1.74 3.75
C THR A 32 -7.22 0.23 3.58
N LEU A 33 -6.02 -0.35 3.60
CA LEU A 33 -5.77 -1.80 3.54
C LEU A 33 -4.89 -2.18 4.72
N ALA A 34 -5.27 -3.19 5.51
CA ALA A 34 -4.51 -3.61 6.68
C ALA A 34 -4.16 -5.10 6.63
N PHE A 35 -3.14 -5.52 7.36
CA PHE A 35 -2.79 -6.93 7.49
C PHE A 35 -1.98 -7.19 8.77
N GLY A 36 -1.97 -8.44 9.22
CA GLY A 36 -1.12 -8.92 10.29
C GLY A 36 0.03 -9.77 9.75
N LEU A 37 1.23 -9.59 10.27
CA LEU A 37 2.39 -10.44 9.96
C LEU A 37 3.31 -10.55 11.18
N GLY A 38 3.65 -11.77 11.58
CA GLY A 38 4.54 -12.02 12.71
C GLY A 38 4.10 -11.36 14.02
N GLY A 39 2.79 -11.34 14.29
CA GLY A 39 2.20 -10.69 15.48
C GLY A 39 2.16 -9.15 15.43
N ARG A 40 2.53 -8.53 14.31
CA ARG A 40 2.48 -7.07 14.11
C ARG A 40 1.37 -6.69 13.16
N ARG A 41 0.82 -5.49 13.31
CA ARG A 41 -0.19 -4.92 12.42
C ARG A 41 0.42 -3.86 11.50
N PHE A 42 0.05 -3.92 10.23
CA PHE A 42 0.47 -2.98 9.21
C PHE A 42 -0.75 -2.38 8.49
N GLU A 43 -0.61 -1.14 8.03
CA GLU A 43 -1.67 -0.41 7.35
C GLU A 43 -1.12 0.41 6.18
N TRP A 44 -1.69 0.20 4.99
CA TRP A 44 -1.59 1.10 3.86
C TRP A 44 -2.70 2.15 3.94
N ARG A 45 -2.32 3.43 3.97
CA ARG A 45 -3.24 4.58 3.93
C ARG A 45 -2.79 5.65 2.95
N TYR A 46 -3.71 6.54 2.60
CA TYR A 46 -3.35 7.74 1.84
C TYR A 46 -2.72 8.78 2.78
N GLY A 47 -1.63 9.39 2.33
CA GLY A 47 -1.00 10.52 2.99
C GLY A 47 -1.82 11.80 2.80
N GLY A 48 -1.92 12.59 3.87
CA GLY A 48 -2.59 13.89 3.89
C GLY A 48 -1.81 14.98 3.14
N ARG A 49 -2.41 16.15 2.98
CA ARG A 49 -1.81 17.29 2.24
C ARG A 49 -0.45 17.71 2.81
N LYS A 50 -0.30 17.72 4.13
CA LYS A 50 0.96 18.09 4.79
C LYS A 50 2.07 17.08 4.52
N GLU A 51 1.75 15.77 4.56
CA GLU A 51 2.70 14.70 4.29
C GLU A 51 3.17 14.72 2.84
N ARG A 52 2.24 14.93 1.89
CA ARG A 52 2.59 15.09 0.47
C ARG A 52 3.50 16.28 0.20
N LYS A 53 3.19 17.43 0.82
CA LYS A 53 4.03 18.63 0.70
C LYS A 53 5.46 18.38 1.19
N ARG A 54 5.62 17.74 2.34
CA ARG A 54 6.94 17.38 2.89
C ARG A 54 7.72 16.45 1.97
N VAL A 55 7.05 15.44 1.40
CA VAL A 55 7.69 14.52 0.45
C VAL A 55 8.10 15.25 -0.83
N ALA A 56 7.25 16.11 -1.37
CA ALA A 56 7.58 16.90 -2.56
C ALA A 56 8.78 17.83 -2.33
N GLU A 57 8.80 18.56 -1.20
CA GLU A 57 9.91 19.44 -0.81
C GLU A 57 11.22 18.66 -0.63
N ALA A 58 11.18 17.50 0.03
CA ALA A 58 12.36 16.66 0.25
C ALA A 58 12.91 16.05 -1.06
N ARG A 59 12.04 15.76 -2.03
CA ARG A 59 12.43 15.18 -3.32
C ARG A 59 12.83 16.22 -4.37
N GLY A 60 12.34 17.45 -4.25
CA GLY A 60 12.37 18.42 -5.35
C GLY A 60 11.49 18.03 -6.55
N GLU A 61 10.52 17.13 -6.34
CA GLU A 61 9.62 16.57 -7.36
C GLU A 61 8.16 16.64 -6.88
N GLY A 62 7.21 16.53 -7.81
CA GLY A 62 5.79 16.49 -7.50
C GLY A 62 5.35 15.29 -6.64
N CYS A 63 4.36 15.51 -5.77
CA CYS A 63 3.68 14.46 -5.00
C CYS A 63 2.16 14.71 -4.95
N ASP A 64 1.45 14.32 -6.02
CA ASP A 64 -0.01 14.42 -6.10
C ASP A 64 -0.72 13.44 -5.19
N ASN A 65 -0.27 12.19 -5.18
CA ASN A 65 -0.80 11.10 -4.37
C ASN A 65 0.34 10.40 -3.61
N LEU A 66 0.05 10.01 -2.37
CA LEU A 66 1.00 9.33 -1.50
C LEU A 66 0.27 8.19 -0.82
N LEU A 67 0.77 6.96 -0.98
CA LEU A 67 0.40 5.85 -0.10
C LEU A 67 1.52 5.65 0.91
N ILE A 68 1.16 5.41 2.17
CA ILE A 68 2.09 5.20 3.26
C ILE A 68 1.76 3.84 3.88
N LEU A 69 2.78 2.99 4.00
CA LEU A 69 2.72 1.77 4.78
C LEU A 69 3.27 2.08 6.17
N GLU A 70 2.47 1.79 7.20
CA GLU A 70 2.84 2.00 8.59
C GLU A 70 2.71 0.71 9.38
N ARG A 71 3.62 0.50 10.34
CA ARG A 71 3.39 -0.41 11.46
C ARG A 71 2.56 0.32 12.51
N VAL A 72 1.49 -0.32 12.97
CA VAL A 72 0.56 0.24 13.98
C VAL A 72 0.84 -0.40 15.34
N MET A 73 1.09 0.43 16.36
CA MET A 73 1.45 0.03 17.72
C MET A 73 0.62 0.85 18.73
N GLY A 74 -0.63 0.45 18.96
CA GLY A 74 -1.57 1.28 19.73
C GLY A 74 -1.81 2.61 19.02
N ASP A 75 -1.51 3.72 19.70
CA ASP A 75 -1.62 5.08 19.16
C ASP A 75 -0.39 5.49 18.33
N GLU A 76 0.71 4.74 18.40
CA GLU A 76 1.91 5.02 17.62
C GLU A 76 1.83 4.39 16.22
N ARG A 77 2.30 5.15 15.23
CA ARG A 77 2.43 4.72 13.84
C ARG A 77 3.83 5.01 13.35
N ARG A 78 4.51 3.97 12.85
CA ARG A 78 5.86 4.09 12.29
C ARG A 78 5.82 3.78 10.80
N GLN A 79 6.23 4.73 9.97
CA GLN A 79 6.31 4.54 8.52
C GLN A 79 7.38 3.50 8.17
N VAL A 80 7.02 2.58 7.28
CA VAL A 80 7.86 1.47 6.79
C VAL A 80 8.17 1.64 5.30
N ALA A 81 7.21 2.13 4.53
CA ALA A 81 7.38 2.39 3.10
C ALA A 81 6.39 3.46 2.64
N ARG A 82 6.61 3.99 1.43
CA ARG A 82 5.65 4.87 0.77
C ARG A 82 5.69 4.70 -0.74
N LEU A 83 4.53 4.83 -1.39
CA LEU A 83 4.42 4.94 -2.84
C LEU A 83 4.17 6.40 -3.18
N VAL A 84 5.17 7.06 -3.78
CA VAL A 84 5.10 8.45 -4.23
C VAL A 84 4.59 8.49 -5.67
N ARG A 85 3.60 9.35 -5.93
CA ARG A 85 3.01 9.52 -7.25
C ARG A 85 2.89 11.01 -7.58
N GLY A 86 3.62 11.45 -8.57
CA GLY A 86 3.63 12.80 -9.15
C GLY A 86 3.86 12.73 -10.66
N GLU A 87 4.00 13.88 -11.31
CA GLU A 87 4.23 13.97 -12.76
C GLU A 87 5.48 13.20 -13.21
N GLU A 88 6.49 13.12 -12.35
CA GLU A 88 7.80 12.52 -12.61
C GLU A 88 7.82 11.00 -12.36
N THR A 89 6.86 10.49 -11.56
CA THR A 89 6.85 9.10 -11.10
C THR A 89 5.65 8.31 -11.59
N ARG A 90 4.67 8.98 -12.19
CA ARG A 90 3.50 8.35 -12.81
C ARG A 90 3.85 7.69 -14.14
N THR A 91 3.03 6.72 -14.55
CA THR A 91 3.07 6.20 -15.91
C THR A 91 2.76 7.33 -16.91
N PRO A 92 3.60 7.56 -17.94
CA PRO A 92 3.36 8.59 -18.94
C PRO A 92 1.97 8.47 -19.59
N GLY A 93 1.33 9.61 -19.86
CA GLY A 93 -0.01 9.67 -20.45
C GLY A 93 -1.18 9.47 -19.48
N THR A 94 -0.91 9.22 -18.19
CA THR A 94 -1.96 9.14 -17.15
C THR A 94 -2.19 10.49 -16.48
N LYS A 95 -3.36 10.71 -15.86
CA LYS A 95 -3.69 11.89 -15.02
C LYS A 95 -3.79 11.50 -13.54
N LYS A 96 -3.66 12.49 -12.64
CA LYS A 96 -3.69 12.25 -11.18
C LYS A 96 -4.96 11.56 -10.67
N SER A 97 -6.05 11.62 -11.44
CA SER A 97 -7.33 10.97 -11.17
C SER A 97 -7.45 9.54 -11.73
N ASN A 98 -6.54 9.08 -12.58
CA ASN A 98 -6.51 7.69 -13.03
C ASN A 98 -6.09 6.77 -11.89
N ALA A 99 -6.82 5.67 -11.67
CA ALA A 99 -6.38 4.59 -10.81
C ALA A 99 -5.20 3.86 -11.45
N GLY A 100 -4.31 3.29 -10.61
CA GLY A 100 -3.19 2.48 -11.10
C GLY A 100 -2.20 3.25 -11.98
N ASN A 101 -2.03 4.55 -11.74
CA ASN A 101 -1.18 5.43 -12.55
C ASN A 101 0.33 5.31 -12.26
N GLY A 102 0.80 4.16 -11.79
CA GLY A 102 2.20 3.93 -11.42
C GLY A 102 2.63 4.69 -10.17
N GLY A 103 3.94 4.89 -10.03
CA GLY A 103 4.57 5.53 -8.87
C GLY A 103 5.96 5.00 -8.60
N ARG A 104 6.66 5.65 -7.66
CA ARG A 104 7.92 5.16 -7.10
C ARG A 104 7.69 4.62 -5.71
N LEU A 105 7.91 3.32 -5.51
CA LEU A 105 7.90 2.70 -4.18
C LEU A 105 9.23 2.99 -3.51
N GLU A 106 9.18 3.63 -2.36
CA GLU A 106 10.32 3.90 -1.50
C GLU A 106 10.17 3.09 -0.23
N LEU A 107 11.20 2.29 0.07
CA LEU A 107 11.28 1.56 1.32
C LEU A 107 11.99 2.46 2.32
N ALA A 108 11.36 2.76 3.45
CA ALA A 108 12.01 3.46 4.55
C ALA A 108 12.83 2.43 5.35
N LEU A 109 13.92 1.94 4.74
CA LEU A 109 14.87 1.00 5.34
C LEU A 109 16.01 1.72 6.09
N GLU A 110 15.87 3.01 6.40
CA GLU A 110 16.78 3.68 7.33
C GLU A 110 16.40 3.33 8.77
N GLY A 111 17.11 2.36 9.37
CA GLY A 111 16.96 1.88 10.75
C GLY A 111 16.92 0.34 10.87
N GLU A 112 16.58 -0.18 12.06
CA GLU A 112 16.51 -1.61 12.51
C GLU A 112 15.91 -2.67 11.55
N TRP A 113 15.40 -2.26 10.39
CA TRP A 113 14.76 -3.08 9.37
C TRP A 113 15.74 -3.49 8.26
N SER A 114 16.94 -2.89 8.23
CA SER A 114 18.06 -3.29 7.38
C SER A 114 19.06 -4.11 8.19
N SER A 115 18.77 -5.39 8.40
CA SER A 115 19.77 -6.39 8.82
C SER A 115 19.27 -7.78 8.44
N GLY A 116 19.36 -8.07 7.15
CA GLY A 116 19.74 -9.40 6.70
C GLY A 116 21.27 -9.46 6.67
N ASP A 117 21.89 -9.51 7.86
CA ASP A 117 23.29 -9.95 8.01
C ASP A 117 23.54 -10.38 9.47
N GLY A 118 23.31 -11.67 9.73
CA GLY A 118 24.27 -12.48 10.49
C GLY A 118 24.48 -12.29 12.00
N VAL A 119 23.72 -11.47 12.74
CA VAL A 119 23.87 -11.41 14.22
C VAL A 119 22.58 -11.76 14.96
N LYS A 120 22.67 -12.83 15.77
CA LYS A 120 21.61 -13.39 16.63
C LYS A 120 21.06 -12.35 17.61
N GLY A 121 19.90 -11.80 17.27
CA GLY A 121 19.08 -10.96 18.15
C GLY A 121 17.87 -10.36 17.44
N SER A 122 16.84 -11.19 17.17
CA SER A 122 15.47 -10.76 16.78
C SER A 122 15.37 -9.64 15.71
N GLY A 123 15.83 -9.93 14.49
CA GLY A 123 15.66 -9.05 13.31
C GLY A 123 14.17 -8.88 12.95
N SER A 124 13.57 -7.85 13.53
CA SER A 124 12.14 -7.52 13.49
C SER A 124 11.76 -6.72 12.22
N GLY A 125 12.25 -7.14 11.05
CA GLY A 125 11.97 -6.53 9.74
C GLY A 125 10.62 -6.95 9.13
N ILE A 126 10.18 -6.28 8.06
CA ILE A 126 9.19 -6.75 7.07
C ILE A 126 9.97 -6.82 5.75
N SER A 127 9.90 -7.94 5.05
CA SER A 127 10.72 -8.13 3.86
C SER A 127 10.25 -7.22 2.72
N GLU A 128 11.18 -6.89 1.82
CA GLU A 128 10.86 -6.14 0.59
C GLU A 128 9.73 -6.81 -0.20
N ALA A 129 9.79 -8.15 -0.33
CA ALA A 129 8.75 -8.93 -1.00
C ALA A 129 7.35 -8.68 -0.41
N VAL A 130 7.22 -8.62 0.92
CA VAL A 130 5.94 -8.30 1.56
C VAL A 130 5.48 -6.88 1.22
N VAL A 131 6.39 -5.89 1.23
CA VAL A 131 6.03 -4.51 0.88
C VAL A 131 5.58 -4.42 -0.58
N VAL A 132 6.30 -5.06 -1.50
CA VAL A 132 5.98 -5.08 -2.93
C VAL A 132 4.62 -5.75 -3.18
N VAL A 133 4.39 -6.94 -2.61
CA VAL A 133 3.13 -7.67 -2.83
C VAL A 133 1.95 -6.89 -2.24
N THR A 134 2.10 -6.34 -1.03
CA THR A 134 0.98 -5.61 -0.38
C THR A 134 0.67 -4.28 -1.08
N VAL A 135 1.66 -3.59 -1.67
CA VAL A 135 1.36 -2.41 -2.50
C VAL A 135 0.63 -2.80 -3.79
N LEU A 136 0.95 -3.94 -4.41
CA LEU A 136 0.23 -4.43 -5.59
C LEU A 136 -1.23 -4.75 -5.26
N VAL A 137 -1.50 -5.37 -4.11
CA VAL A 137 -2.88 -5.59 -3.64
C VAL A 137 -3.60 -4.25 -3.42
N MET A 138 -2.92 -3.25 -2.86
CA MET A 138 -3.45 -1.90 -2.69
C MET A 138 -3.81 -1.25 -4.04
N LEU A 139 -2.94 -1.36 -5.05
CA LEU A 139 -3.20 -0.84 -6.40
C LEU A 139 -4.35 -1.57 -7.10
N LYS A 140 -4.43 -2.90 -6.96
CA LYS A 140 -5.57 -3.69 -7.46
C LYS A 140 -6.88 -3.23 -6.84
N LYS A 141 -6.89 -3.00 -5.52
CA LYS A 141 -8.04 -2.47 -4.79
C LYS A 141 -8.47 -1.09 -5.30
N GLU A 142 -7.54 -0.20 -5.65
CA GLU A 142 -7.88 1.11 -6.25
C GLU A 142 -8.68 0.93 -7.55
N ILE A 143 -8.22 0.04 -8.44
CA ILE A 143 -8.86 -0.27 -9.72
C ILE A 143 -10.24 -0.90 -9.48
N ASP A 144 -10.34 -1.86 -8.56
CA ASP A 144 -11.60 -2.55 -8.26
C ASP A 144 -12.66 -1.60 -7.71
N ARG A 145 -12.27 -0.67 -6.83
CA ARG A 145 -13.17 0.36 -6.34
C ARG A 145 -13.62 1.30 -7.46
N MET A 146 -12.73 1.71 -8.35
CA MET A 146 -13.08 2.56 -9.49
C MET A 146 -14.07 1.86 -10.42
N ARG A 147 -13.83 0.58 -10.76
CA ARG A 147 -14.75 -0.23 -11.57
C ARG A 147 -16.09 -0.43 -10.86
N GLY A 148 -16.08 -0.63 -9.55
CA GLY A 148 -17.30 -0.69 -8.74
C GLY A 148 -18.13 0.58 -8.83
N TRP A 149 -17.50 1.76 -8.73
CA TRP A 149 -18.19 3.04 -8.91
C TRP A 149 -18.72 3.25 -10.32
N GLN A 150 -17.98 2.81 -11.35
CA GLN A 150 -18.45 2.82 -12.74
C GLN A 150 -19.67 1.92 -12.93
N ALA A 151 -19.66 0.70 -12.38
CA ALA A 151 -20.79 -0.21 -12.45
C ALA A 151 -22.03 0.35 -11.75
N VAL A 152 -21.87 0.99 -10.59
CA VAL A 152 -22.96 1.69 -9.89
C VAL A 152 -23.49 2.87 -10.72
N ALA A 153 -22.61 3.68 -11.31
CA ALA A 153 -23.03 4.80 -12.16
C ALA A 153 -23.79 4.33 -13.40
N ILE A 154 -23.32 3.27 -14.08
CA ILE A 154 -24.00 2.67 -15.23
C ILE A 154 -25.36 2.10 -14.80
N ALA A 155 -25.44 1.37 -13.69
CA ALA A 155 -26.69 0.85 -13.15
C ALA A 155 -27.66 1.96 -12.71
N GLY A 156 -27.15 3.09 -12.22
CA GLY A 156 -27.96 4.27 -11.88
C GLY A 156 -28.45 5.06 -13.09
N VAL A 157 -27.76 4.97 -14.24
CA VAL A 157 -28.18 5.54 -15.53
C VAL A 157 -29.14 4.60 -16.29
N LEU A 158 -29.08 3.28 -16.03
CA LEU A 158 -29.92 2.24 -16.63
C LEU A 158 -31.05 1.74 -15.71
N GLY A 159 -31.16 2.27 -14.48
CA GLY A 159 -32.30 2.05 -13.59
C GLY A 159 -33.48 2.92 -14.03
N PRO A 160 -34.73 2.54 -13.72
CA PRO A 160 -35.94 3.13 -14.29
C PRO A 160 -36.05 4.65 -14.11
#